data_AF-A0A3N7C306-F1
#
_entry.id   AF-A0A3N7C306-F1
#
_cell.length_a   1.000
_cell.length_b   1.000
_cell.length_c   1.000
_cell.angle_alpha   90.00
_cell.angle_beta   90.00
_cell.angle_gamma   90.00
#
_symmetry.space_group_name_H-M   'P 1'
#
loop_
_entity.id
_entity.type
_entity.pdbx_description
1 polymer ?
#
loop_
_entity_poly.entity_id
_entity_poly.type
_entity_poly.pdbx_seq_one_letter_code
_entity_poly.pdbx_strand_id
1 'polypeptide(L)'
;MIKKIGKILIIIVLGLLVFIIGKFLLVWDGVEVDHSLSKRSLFKTFDRQKQETIWSKRGIKSNDFKTKMETDSLSPEYYECAIHKNPILTVRLYVGDGFSGGGFQIDILQNRYKISPYSYTDNIKPFDFLDTGEYYKVLDSKLILDKESYKEGDSIFGYTELKVQRRYGPEKYTVEGKGYFKGIVN
;
A
#
# COMPACT_ATOMS: atom_id res chain seq x y z
N MET A 1 -51.05 -4.80 -2.34
CA MET A 1 -50.00 -4.14 -3.17
C MET A 1 -48.72 -3.85 -2.38
N ILE A 2 -48.81 -3.26 -1.19
CA ILE A 2 -47.68 -2.92 -0.29
C ILE A 2 -46.75 -4.11 0.00
N LYS A 3 -47.29 -5.32 0.24
CA LYS A 3 -46.47 -6.54 0.47
C LYS A 3 -45.64 -6.98 -0.75
N LYS A 4 -46.05 -6.67 -1.99
CA LYS A 4 -45.27 -6.98 -3.20
C LYS A 4 -44.13 -5.98 -3.40
N ILE A 5 -44.40 -4.69 -3.15
CA ILE A 5 -43.40 -3.60 -3.22
C ILE A 5 -42.31 -3.82 -2.17
N GLY A 6 -42.67 -4.19 -0.94
CA GLY A 6 -41.69 -4.50 0.11
C GLY A 6 -40.77 -5.68 -0.24
N LYS A 7 -41.29 -6.73 -0.87
CA LYS A 7 -40.46 -7.87 -1.35
C LYS A 7 -39.46 -7.44 -2.43
N ILE A 8 -39.88 -6.59 -3.37
CA ILE A 8 -38.99 -6.08 -4.43
C ILE A 8 -37.87 -5.22 -3.82
N LEU A 9 -38.20 -4.33 -2.88
CA LEU A 9 -37.22 -3.52 -2.16
C LEU A 9 -36.17 -4.37 -1.43
N ILE A 10 -36.60 -5.44 -0.75
CA ILE A 10 -35.68 -6.36 -0.08
C ILE A 10 -34.73 -7.03 -1.08
N ILE A 11 -35.23 -7.48 -2.24
CA ILE A 11 -34.41 -8.09 -3.28
C ILE A 11 -33.37 -7.10 -3.81
N ILE A 12 -33.75 -5.84 -4.05
CA ILE A 12 -32.84 -4.79 -4.51
C ILE A 12 -31.75 -4.52 -3.48
N VAL A 13 -32.11 -4.39 -2.19
CA VAL A 13 -31.15 -4.16 -1.11
C VAL A 13 -30.18 -5.34 -0.96
N LEU A 14 -30.69 -6.57 -1.01
CA LEU A 14 -29.84 -7.77 -0.97
C LEU A 14 -28.91 -7.84 -2.18
N GLY A 15 -29.40 -7.54 -3.38
CA GLY A 15 -28.59 -7.47 -4.60
C GLY A 15 -27.47 -6.44 -4.49
N LEU A 16 -27.76 -5.25 -3.96
CA LEU A 16 -26.76 -4.22 -3.70
C LEU A 16 -25.71 -4.67 -2.67
N LEU A 17 -26.13 -5.32 -1.58
CA LEU A 17 -25.20 -5.84 -0.57
C LEU A 17 -24.26 -6.90 -1.15
N VAL A 18 -24.80 -7.85 -1.92
CA VAL A 18 -23.98 -8.88 -2.60
C VAL A 18 -22.98 -8.23 -3.55
N PHE A 19 -23.40 -7.22 -4.31
CA PHE A 19 -22.51 -6.49 -5.21
C PHE A 19 -21.39 -5.75 -4.47
N ILE A 20 -21.71 -5.07 -3.38
CA ILE A 20 -20.72 -4.37 -2.53
C ILE A 20 -19.70 -5.37 -1.96
N ILE A 21 -20.17 -6.49 -1.40
CA ILE A 21 -19.30 -7.53 -0.85
C ILE A 21 -18.42 -8.12 -1.95
N GLY A 22 -18.99 -8.47 -3.10
CA GLY A 22 -18.24 -8.99 -4.24
C GLY A 22 -17.14 -8.04 -4.70
N LYS A 23 -17.46 -6.75 -4.86
CA LYS A 23 -16.46 -5.73 -5.21
C LYS A 23 -15.37 -5.61 -4.15
N PHE A 24 -15.73 -5.66 -2.87
CA PHE A 24 -14.76 -5.63 -1.77
C PHE A 24 -13.78 -6.81 -1.86
N LEU A 25 -14.29 -8.02 -2.04
CA LEU A 25 -13.46 -9.23 -2.14
C LEU A 25 -12.57 -9.27 -3.40
N LEU A 26 -12.99 -8.61 -4.48
CA LEU A 26 -12.22 -8.53 -5.74
C LEU A 26 -11.10 -7.48 -5.70
N VAL A 27 -11.25 -6.42 -4.90
CA VAL A 27 -10.27 -5.33 -4.82
C VAL A 27 -9.29 -5.53 -3.65
N TRP A 28 -9.70 -6.26 -2.62
CA TRP A 28 -8.93 -6.43 -1.40
C TRP A 28 -8.44 -7.88 -1.23
N ASP A 29 -7.12 -8.03 -1.35
CA ASP A 29 -6.39 -9.29 -1.18
C ASP A 29 -6.26 -9.66 0.30
N GLY A 30 -6.01 -10.93 0.59
CA GLY A 30 -5.87 -11.43 1.96
C GLY A 30 -4.47 -11.19 2.52
N VAL A 31 -4.38 -10.67 3.75
CA VAL A 31 -3.11 -10.51 4.46
C VAL A 31 -2.64 -11.88 4.98
N GLU A 32 -1.37 -12.20 4.76
CA GLU A 32 -0.70 -13.32 5.43
C GLU A 32 -0.16 -12.87 6.79
N VAL A 33 -0.30 -13.72 7.82
CA VAL A 33 0.19 -13.41 9.16
C VAL A 33 1.30 -14.38 9.56
N ASP A 34 2.47 -13.84 9.89
CA ASP A 34 3.63 -14.56 10.40
C ASP A 34 4.08 -13.95 11.73
N HIS A 35 3.63 -14.54 12.84
CA HIS A 35 4.00 -14.08 14.19
C HIS A 35 5.50 -14.16 14.50
N SER A 36 6.27 -14.90 13.70
CA SER A 36 7.73 -14.98 13.82
C SER A 36 8.46 -13.89 13.03
N LEU A 37 7.74 -13.12 12.19
CA LEU A 37 8.31 -12.10 11.31
C LEU A 37 9.14 -11.09 12.10
N SER A 38 8.61 -10.57 13.21
CA SER A 38 9.30 -9.61 14.09
C SER A 38 10.61 -10.14 14.69
N LYS A 39 10.80 -11.47 14.75
CA LYS A 39 12.01 -12.11 15.29
C LYS A 39 13.13 -12.26 14.26
N ARG A 40 12.88 -11.97 12.98
CA ARG A 40 13.89 -12.08 11.93
C ARG A 40 15.10 -11.18 12.24
N SER A 41 16.30 -11.73 12.07
CA SER A 41 17.56 -11.03 12.35
C SER A 41 17.74 -9.75 11.52
N LEU A 42 17.12 -9.69 10.32
CA LEU A 42 17.09 -8.50 9.47
C LEU A 42 16.56 -7.26 10.22
N PHE A 43 15.50 -7.37 11.02
CA PHE A 43 14.97 -6.20 11.72
C PHE A 43 15.93 -5.66 12.78
N LYS A 44 16.81 -6.50 13.33
CA LYS A 44 17.89 -6.07 14.23
C LYS A 44 19.00 -5.32 13.48
N THR A 45 19.22 -5.60 12.19
CA THR A 45 20.20 -4.85 11.40
C THR A 45 19.69 -3.45 11.07
N PHE A 46 18.37 -3.29 10.91
CA PHE A 46 17.75 -1.97 10.69
C PHE A 46 18.02 -1.00 11.85
N ASP A 47 18.05 -1.47 13.10
CA ASP A 47 18.36 -0.63 14.28
C ASP A 47 19.79 -0.05 14.27
N ARG A 48 20.68 -0.65 13.46
CA ARG A 48 22.09 -0.24 13.33
C ARG A 48 22.36 0.56 12.06
N GLN A 49 21.36 0.66 11.17
CA GLN A 49 21.48 1.32 9.89
C GLN A 49 20.67 2.62 9.88
N LYS A 50 21.13 3.59 9.10
CA LYS A 50 20.34 4.78 8.78
C LYS A 50 19.52 4.53 7.52
N GLN A 51 18.32 5.10 7.45
CA GLN A 51 17.54 5.06 6.21
C GLN A 51 18.27 5.89 5.15
N GLU A 52 18.50 5.30 3.99
CA GLU A 52 18.97 6.06 2.82
C GLU A 52 17.77 6.74 2.18
N THR A 53 17.96 7.98 1.76
CA THR A 53 16.98 8.80 1.03
C THR A 53 17.69 9.37 -0.20
N ILE A 54 16.96 9.96 -1.15
CA ILE A 54 17.57 10.59 -2.34
C ILE A 54 18.67 11.60 -1.96
N TRP A 55 18.51 12.31 -0.83
CA TRP A 55 19.36 13.44 -0.48
C TRP A 55 20.35 13.15 0.66
N SER A 56 20.10 12.16 1.51
CA SER A 56 20.87 11.97 2.74
C SER A 56 20.60 10.63 3.42
N LYS A 57 21.38 10.33 4.47
CA LYS A 57 21.08 9.25 5.42
C LYS A 57 20.42 9.82 6.67
N ARG A 58 19.14 9.53 6.91
CA ARG A 58 18.35 10.07 8.02
C ARG A 58 17.65 8.96 8.81
N GLY A 59 17.41 9.24 10.10
CA GLY A 59 16.66 8.34 10.98
C GLY A 59 17.28 6.94 11.15
N ILE A 60 16.56 6.09 11.88
CA ILE A 60 16.79 4.65 11.92
C ILE A 60 16.13 4.06 10.66
N LYS A 61 16.78 3.06 10.05
CA LYS A 61 16.23 2.38 8.87
C LYS A 61 14.86 1.77 9.19
N SER A 62 13.86 2.11 8.37
CA SER A 62 12.49 1.64 8.54
C SER A 62 12.12 0.58 7.50
N ASN A 63 12.82 0.50 6.37
CA ASN A 63 12.55 -0.49 5.34
C ASN A 63 13.78 -0.75 4.45
N ASP A 64 13.73 -1.85 3.68
CA ASP A 64 14.68 -2.16 2.59
C ASP A 64 13.97 -2.29 1.24
N PHE A 65 12.82 -1.61 1.08
CA PHE A 65 11.98 -1.72 -0.09
C PHE A 65 12.70 -1.19 -1.34
N LYS A 66 12.69 -2.02 -2.38
CA LYS A 66 13.29 -1.72 -3.68
C LYS A 66 12.28 -1.98 -4.77
N THR A 67 12.44 -1.24 -5.85
CA THR A 67 11.67 -1.40 -7.08
C THR A 67 12.60 -1.74 -8.23
N LYS A 68 12.08 -2.41 -9.26
CA LYS A 68 12.74 -2.57 -10.54
C LYS A 68 11.70 -2.34 -11.63
N MET A 69 12.08 -1.63 -12.66
CA MET A 69 11.32 -1.59 -13.91
C MET A 69 11.81 -2.75 -14.79
N GLU A 70 10.98 -3.26 -15.70
CA GLU A 70 11.36 -4.36 -16.61
C GLU A 70 12.66 -4.10 -17.38
N THR A 71 13.04 -2.83 -17.57
CA THR A 71 14.21 -2.40 -18.34
C THR A 71 15.40 -1.93 -17.50
N ASP A 72 15.25 -1.80 -16.17
CA ASP A 72 16.25 -1.14 -15.31
C ASP A 72 16.85 -2.05 -14.23
N SER A 73 18.06 -1.72 -13.80
CA SER A 73 18.67 -2.28 -12.59
C SER A 73 17.83 -1.94 -11.35
N LEU A 74 17.87 -2.82 -10.35
CA LEU A 74 17.21 -2.65 -9.06
C LEU A 74 17.46 -1.24 -8.49
N SER A 75 16.39 -0.53 -8.13
CA SER A 75 16.49 0.81 -7.56
C SER A 75 17.22 0.76 -6.21
N PRO A 76 17.97 1.83 -5.86
CA PRO A 76 18.56 1.94 -4.54
C PRO A 76 17.49 2.01 -3.44
N GLU A 77 17.88 1.72 -2.19
CA GLU A 77 17.00 1.68 -1.00
C GLU A 77 16.60 3.08 -0.50
N TYR A 78 16.02 3.91 -1.38
CA TYR A 78 15.67 5.30 -1.05
C TYR A 78 14.23 5.50 -0.58
N TYR A 79 13.44 4.43 -0.49
CA TYR A 79 12.08 4.52 0.03
C TYR A 79 12.10 4.76 1.53
N GLU A 80 11.26 5.69 1.97
CA GLU A 80 10.88 5.89 3.35
C GLU A 80 9.56 5.15 3.61
N CYS A 81 9.34 4.76 4.87
CA CYS A 81 8.14 4.07 5.30
C CYS A 81 7.41 4.92 6.35
N ALA A 82 6.19 5.32 6.06
CA ALA A 82 5.29 5.99 6.99
C ALA A 82 4.09 5.10 7.28
N ILE A 83 3.68 5.03 8.55
CA ILE A 83 2.61 4.15 9.01
C ILE A 83 1.64 4.97 9.85
N HIS A 84 0.38 4.97 9.43
CA HIS A 84 -0.69 5.75 10.04
C HIS A 84 -1.96 4.92 10.16
N LYS A 85 -2.79 5.19 11.17
CA LYS A 85 -4.09 4.56 11.31
C LYS A 85 -5.19 5.60 11.51
N ASN A 86 -5.99 5.86 10.47
CA ASN A 86 -7.20 6.67 10.61
C ASN A 86 -8.15 6.54 9.40
N PRO A 87 -9.35 5.94 9.52
CA PRO A 87 -9.72 4.82 10.39
C PRO A 87 -9.12 3.47 9.91
N ILE A 88 -8.52 3.48 8.72
CA ILE A 88 -7.85 2.35 8.06
C ILE A 88 -6.36 2.44 8.39
N LEU A 89 -5.69 1.29 8.56
CA LEU A 89 -4.25 1.24 8.71
C LEU A 89 -3.61 1.42 7.32
N THR A 90 -2.73 2.39 7.18
CA THR A 90 -2.06 2.70 5.93
C THR A 90 -0.55 2.63 6.11
N VAL A 91 0.11 1.86 5.25
CA VAL A 91 1.57 1.83 5.12
C VAL A 91 1.93 2.49 3.80
N ARG A 92 2.69 3.58 3.85
CA ARG A 92 3.20 4.28 2.67
C ARG A 92 4.68 4.02 2.51
N LEU A 93 5.05 3.48 1.36
CA LEU A 93 6.42 3.37 0.90
C LEU A 93 6.62 4.47 -0.13
N TYR A 94 7.31 5.54 0.24
CA TYR A 94 7.41 6.74 -0.61
C TYR A 94 8.85 7.21 -0.76
N VAL A 95 9.10 7.93 -1.84
CA VAL A 95 10.36 8.59 -2.12
C VAL A 95 10.05 9.95 -2.73
N GLY A 96 10.80 10.97 -2.34
CA GLY A 96 10.57 12.34 -2.80
C GLY A 96 11.60 13.32 -2.24
N ASP A 97 11.43 14.59 -2.61
CA ASP A 97 12.31 15.69 -2.18
C ASP A 97 11.72 16.53 -1.03
N GLY A 98 10.51 16.17 -0.58
CA GLY A 98 9.76 16.89 0.44
C GLY A 98 8.69 17.82 -0.13
N PHE A 99 8.80 18.23 -1.40
CA PHE A 99 7.80 19.04 -2.11
C PHE A 99 6.98 18.21 -3.08
N SER A 100 7.59 17.17 -3.65
CA SER A 100 6.95 16.22 -4.53
C SER A 100 7.56 14.84 -4.37
N GLY A 101 6.79 13.83 -4.71
CA GLY A 101 7.25 12.46 -4.63
C GLY A 101 6.17 11.45 -4.97
N GLY A 102 6.53 10.19 -4.80
CA GLY A 102 5.59 9.11 -5.01
C GLY A 102 6.10 7.78 -4.50
N GLY A 103 5.36 6.74 -4.81
CA GLY A 103 5.63 5.40 -4.35
C GLY A 103 4.38 4.55 -4.33
N PHE A 104 4.15 3.86 -3.22
CA PHE A 104 3.04 2.93 -3.05
C PHE A 104 2.40 3.13 -1.68
N GLN A 105 1.07 3.05 -1.65
CA GLN A 105 0.26 3.01 -0.46
C GLN A 105 -0.38 1.62 -0.34
N ILE A 106 -0.30 1.06 0.86
CA ILE A 106 -0.93 -0.20 1.24
C ILE A 106 -2.00 0.16 2.27
N ASP A 107 -3.26 0.04 1.89
CA ASP A 107 -4.38 0.21 2.81
C ASP A 107 -4.77 -1.16 3.37
N ILE A 108 -4.87 -1.27 4.69
CA ILE A 108 -5.12 -2.51 5.42
C ILE A 108 -6.37 -2.33 6.26
N LEU A 109 -7.38 -3.15 5.99
CA LEU A 109 -8.64 -3.18 6.70
C LEU A 109 -8.91 -4.61 7.16
N GLN A 110 -8.85 -4.83 8.48
CA GLN A 110 -8.89 -6.17 9.08
C GLN A 110 -7.78 -7.05 8.49
N ASN A 111 -8.10 -8.27 8.03
CA ASN A 111 -7.14 -9.18 7.40
C ASN A 111 -7.10 -9.04 5.87
N ARG A 112 -7.45 -7.87 5.34
CA ARG A 112 -7.38 -7.60 3.90
C ARG A 112 -6.64 -6.32 3.59
N TYR A 113 -6.04 -6.27 2.41
CA TYR A 113 -5.30 -5.11 1.97
C TYR A 113 -5.55 -4.80 0.49
N LYS A 114 -5.25 -3.57 0.09
CA LYS A 114 -5.12 -3.16 -1.30
C LYS A 114 -3.86 -2.32 -1.46
N ILE A 115 -3.23 -2.40 -2.62
CA ILE A 115 -2.07 -1.58 -2.98
C ILE A 115 -2.45 -0.62 -4.09
N SER A 116 -2.04 0.63 -3.96
CA SER A 116 -2.16 1.63 -5.01
C SER A 116 -0.88 2.45 -5.13
N PRO A 117 -0.55 2.98 -6.32
CA PRO A 117 0.42 4.05 -6.44
C PRO A 117 0.06 5.22 -5.52
N TYR A 118 1.09 5.86 -4.99
CA TYR A 118 0.98 7.08 -4.20
C TYR A 118 1.79 8.17 -4.89
N SER A 119 1.27 9.39 -4.87
CA SER A 119 1.98 10.60 -5.31
C SER A 119 1.54 11.79 -4.46
N TYR A 120 2.44 12.76 -4.33
CA TYR A 120 2.15 14.05 -3.71
C TYR A 120 2.94 15.15 -4.41
N THR A 121 2.40 16.36 -4.39
CA THR A 121 3.03 17.57 -4.94
C THR A 121 2.46 18.80 -4.24
N ASP A 122 3.32 19.74 -3.88
CA ASP A 122 2.93 21.04 -3.34
C ASP A 122 2.40 21.98 -4.44
N ASN A 123 2.69 21.69 -5.70
CA ASN A 123 2.19 22.46 -6.85
C ASN A 123 0.78 22.00 -7.23
N ILE A 124 -0.21 22.48 -6.47
CA ILE A 124 -1.63 22.21 -6.71
C ILE A 124 -2.15 23.21 -7.73
N LYS A 125 -2.52 22.73 -8.92
CA LYS A 125 -3.14 23.55 -9.98
C LYS A 125 -4.67 23.54 -9.88
N PRO A 126 -5.34 24.59 -10.40
CA PRO A 126 -6.78 24.54 -10.62
C PRO A 126 -7.12 23.30 -11.47
N PHE A 127 -8.12 22.53 -11.03
CA PHE A 127 -8.58 21.29 -11.67
C PHE A 127 -7.73 20.03 -11.48
N ASP A 128 -6.71 20.03 -10.62
CA ASP A 128 -5.99 18.78 -10.28
C ASP A 128 -6.91 17.71 -9.66
N PHE A 129 -8.05 18.10 -9.10
CA PHE A 129 -9.08 17.16 -8.63
C PHE A 129 -9.75 16.35 -9.76
N LEU A 130 -9.64 16.79 -11.02
CA LEU A 130 -10.09 16.05 -12.20
C LEU A 130 -8.99 15.13 -12.75
N ASP A 131 -7.74 15.35 -12.37
CA ASP A 131 -6.65 14.44 -12.70
C ASP A 131 -6.79 13.20 -11.82
N THR A 132 -7.19 12.09 -12.45
CA THR A 132 -7.34 10.79 -11.75
C THR A 132 -5.99 10.07 -11.58
N GLY A 133 -4.89 10.73 -11.94
CA GLY A 133 -3.53 10.21 -11.92
C GLY A 133 -3.23 9.33 -13.13
N GLU A 134 -1.97 8.88 -13.23
CA GLU A 134 -1.61 7.89 -14.25
C GLU A 134 -2.39 6.58 -14.03
N TYR A 135 -2.93 6.02 -15.13
CA TYR A 135 -3.54 4.70 -15.10
C TYR A 135 -2.58 3.66 -14.51
N TYR A 136 -3.11 2.80 -13.64
CA TYR A 136 -2.38 1.66 -13.13
C TYR A 136 -3.27 0.42 -12.99
N LYS A 137 -2.61 -0.74 -12.96
CA LYS A 137 -3.23 -2.02 -12.63
C LYS A 137 -2.26 -2.83 -11.76
N VAL A 138 -2.74 -3.27 -10.60
CA VAL A 138 -2.02 -4.26 -9.78
C VAL A 138 -2.15 -5.61 -10.48
N LEU A 139 -1.02 -6.19 -10.87
CA LEU A 139 -0.94 -7.48 -11.56
C LEU A 139 -0.74 -8.63 -10.57
N ASP A 140 0.05 -8.39 -9.54
CA ASP A 140 0.32 -9.34 -8.46
C ASP A 140 0.71 -8.56 -7.19
N SER A 141 0.36 -9.09 -6.03
CA SER A 141 0.73 -8.48 -4.76
C SER A 141 0.77 -9.49 -3.63
N LYS A 142 1.61 -9.21 -2.64
CA LYS A 142 1.70 -9.97 -1.41
C LYS A 142 1.93 -9.03 -0.22
N LEU A 143 1.24 -9.27 0.89
CA LEU A 143 1.50 -8.62 2.16
C LEU A 143 1.54 -9.66 3.29
N ILE A 144 2.65 -9.67 4.03
CA ILE A 144 2.81 -10.44 5.26
C ILE A 144 2.97 -9.46 6.42
N LEU A 145 2.21 -9.64 7.49
CA LEU A 145 2.28 -8.85 8.72
C LEU A 145 2.59 -9.74 9.92
N ASP A 146 3.17 -9.17 10.99
CA ASP A 146 3.45 -9.91 12.22
C ASP A 146 2.21 -10.16 13.10
N LYS A 147 1.13 -9.40 12.87
CA LYS A 147 -0.12 -9.46 13.63
C LYS A 147 -1.32 -9.23 12.70
N GLU A 148 -2.48 -9.72 13.14
CA GLU A 148 -3.76 -9.54 12.44
C GLU A 148 -4.34 -8.12 12.57
N SER A 149 -3.99 -7.41 13.66
CA SER A 149 -4.52 -6.08 13.93
C SER A 149 -3.54 -5.25 14.75
N TYR A 150 -3.66 -3.93 14.61
CA TYR A 150 -2.79 -2.95 15.24
C TYR A 150 -3.61 -1.79 15.79
N LYS A 151 -3.15 -1.21 16.90
CA LYS A 151 -3.60 0.05 17.48
C LYS A 151 -2.50 1.10 17.31
N GLU A 152 -2.87 2.37 17.47
CA GLU A 152 -1.87 3.44 17.58
C GLU A 152 -0.87 3.10 18.71
N GLY A 153 0.42 3.32 18.45
CA GLY A 153 1.53 2.96 19.33
C GLY A 153 2.05 1.53 19.15
N ASP A 154 1.34 0.64 18.44
CA ASP A 154 1.84 -0.71 18.20
C ASP A 154 3.05 -0.71 17.26
N SER A 155 4.03 -1.55 17.57
CA SER A 155 5.05 -1.92 16.58
C SER A 155 4.46 -2.87 15.54
N ILE A 156 4.80 -2.58 14.29
CA ILE A 156 4.42 -3.35 13.11
C ILE A 156 5.67 -3.77 12.35
N PHE A 157 5.69 -5.03 11.93
CA PHE A 157 6.72 -5.62 11.09
C PHE A 157 6.03 -6.27 9.91
N GLY A 158 6.51 -5.97 8.71
CA GLY A 158 5.87 -6.45 7.49
C GLY A 158 6.84 -6.77 6.38
N TYR A 159 6.32 -7.50 5.41
CA TYR A 159 6.94 -7.78 4.13
C TYR A 159 5.91 -7.54 3.03
N THR A 160 6.32 -6.89 1.95
CA THR A 160 5.45 -6.71 0.80
C THR A 160 6.16 -7.04 -0.49
N GLU A 161 5.42 -7.60 -1.44
CA GLU A 161 5.78 -7.72 -2.85
C GLU A 161 4.65 -7.11 -3.68
N LEU A 162 4.99 -6.45 -4.77
CA LEU A 162 4.01 -5.91 -5.70
C LEU A 162 4.54 -5.97 -7.12
N LYS A 163 3.62 -6.14 -8.06
CA LYS A 163 3.83 -5.99 -9.49
C LYS A 163 2.72 -5.12 -10.04
N VAL A 164 3.06 -3.94 -10.52
CA VAL A 164 2.11 -2.93 -10.97
C VAL A 164 2.42 -2.53 -12.40
N GLN A 165 1.42 -2.65 -13.28
CA GLN A 165 1.46 -2.03 -14.60
C GLN A 165 1.11 -0.54 -14.44
N ARG A 166 1.92 0.34 -15.03
CA ARG A 166 1.60 1.76 -15.19
C ARG A 166 1.36 2.09 -16.65
N ARG A 167 0.59 3.14 -16.90
CA ARG A 167 0.15 3.60 -18.22
C ARG A 167 -0.66 2.55 -18.99
N TYR A 168 -1.20 2.99 -20.13
CA TYR A 168 -2.03 2.19 -21.01
C TYR A 168 -1.47 2.18 -22.43
N GLY A 169 -1.82 1.16 -23.23
CA GLY A 169 -1.42 1.08 -24.63
C GLY A 169 0.08 0.76 -24.82
N PRO A 170 0.72 1.32 -25.87
CA PRO A 170 2.11 0.99 -26.23
C PRO A 170 3.14 1.49 -25.20
N GLU A 171 2.77 2.43 -24.32
CA GLU A 171 3.65 2.97 -23.27
C GLU A 171 3.55 2.22 -21.93
N LYS A 172 2.79 1.12 -21.88
CA LYS A 172 2.67 0.34 -20.65
C LYS A 172 4.03 -0.20 -20.23
N TYR A 173 4.32 -0.11 -18.93
CA TYR A 173 5.49 -0.73 -18.33
C TYR A 173 5.14 -1.32 -16.98
N THR A 174 5.92 -2.30 -16.55
CA THR A 174 5.73 -2.95 -15.24
C THR A 174 6.78 -2.51 -14.24
N VAL A 175 6.34 -2.26 -13.01
CA VAL A 175 7.19 -2.03 -11.85
C VAL A 175 6.98 -3.18 -10.87
N GLU A 176 8.07 -3.85 -10.52
CA GLU A 176 8.08 -4.87 -9.46
C GLU A 176 8.77 -4.29 -8.24
N GLY A 177 8.16 -4.42 -7.06
CA GLY A 177 8.71 -3.95 -5.81
C GLY A 177 8.67 -5.02 -4.74
N LYS A 178 9.68 -5.08 -3.88
CA LYS A 178 9.66 -5.94 -2.70
C LYS A 178 10.53 -5.40 -1.58
N GLY A 179 10.16 -5.74 -0.34
CA GLY A 179 10.98 -5.45 0.83
C GLY A 179 10.25 -5.65 2.15
N TYR A 180 11.03 -5.63 3.21
CA TYR A 180 10.62 -5.62 4.59
C TYR A 180 10.50 -4.19 5.10
N PHE A 181 9.55 -3.98 6.00
CA PHE A 181 9.37 -2.71 6.69
C PHE A 181 9.08 -2.94 8.17
N LYS A 182 9.44 -1.95 8.99
CA LYS A 182 9.07 -1.88 10.39
C LYS A 182 8.79 -0.44 10.79
N GLY A 183 7.94 -0.27 11.78
CA GLY A 183 7.66 1.05 12.34
C GLY A 183 6.73 0.99 13.53
N ILE A 184 6.29 2.17 13.94
CA ILE A 184 5.23 2.37 14.94
C ILE A 184 4.00 2.88 14.20
N VAL A 185 2.83 2.35 14.53
CA VAL A 185 1.55 2.84 14.03
C VAL A 185 1.24 4.17 14.68
N ASN A 186 1.12 5.23 13.88
CA ASN A 186 0.76 6.58 14.35
C ASN A 186 -0.70 6.91 14.11
#